data_AF-A0A660YDF3-F1
#
_entry.id   AF-A0A660YDF3-F1
#
_cell.length_a   1.000
_cell.length_b   1.000
_cell.length_c   1.000
_cell.angle_alpha   90.00
_cell.angle_beta   90.00
_cell.angle_gamma   90.00
#
_symmetry.space_group_name_H-M   'P 1'
#
loop_
_entity.id
_entity.type
_entity.pdbx_description
1 polymer ?
#
loop_
_entity_poly.entity_id
_entity_poly.type
_entity_poly.pdbx_seq_one_letter_code
_entity_poly.pdbx_strand_id
1 'polypeptide(L)'
;YLEWLQPKWRFETYLTRSTDLVHWEQSPKKPVLAPEGVEGINTSDIDLVEFGDKVMVYYLDGDQKSWYRGTRADFDGTLKEFFEYYYLP
;
A
#
# COMPACT_ATOMS: atom_id res chain seq x y z
N TYR A 1 2.75 3.16 5.27
CA TYR A 1 3.21 2.45 6.49
C TYR A 1 2.37 1.19 6.67
N LEU A 2 2.88 0.18 7.37
CA LEU A 2 2.16 -1.07 7.60
C LEU A 2 1.27 -0.96 8.83
N GLU A 3 -0.04 -1.14 8.66
CA GLU A 3 -1.04 -1.15 9.72
C GLU A 3 -1.32 -2.60 10.15
N TRP A 4 -1.30 -2.86 11.46
CA TRP A 4 -1.66 -4.16 12.02
C TRP A 4 -3.11 -4.15 12.50
N LEU A 5 -3.99 -4.78 11.73
CA LEU A 5 -5.40 -4.90 12.05
C LEU A 5 -5.65 -5.95 13.14
N GLN A 6 -6.03 -5.47 14.32
CA GLN A 6 -6.49 -6.29 15.44
C GLN A 6 -8.02 -6.36 15.50
N PRO A 7 -8.60 -7.51 15.92
CA PRO A 7 -7.95 -8.77 16.30
C PRO A 7 -7.66 -9.70 15.11
N LYS A 8 -7.91 -9.25 13.87
CA LYS A 8 -7.84 -10.08 12.65
C LYS A 8 -6.45 -10.66 12.36
N TRP A 9 -5.39 -10.10 12.95
CA TRP A 9 -4.00 -10.46 12.72
C TRP A 9 -3.64 -10.39 11.22
N ARG A 10 -3.91 -9.23 10.64
CA ARG A 10 -3.71 -8.92 9.22
C ARG A 10 -2.95 -7.61 9.09
N PHE A 11 -2.10 -7.51 8.09
CA PHE A 11 -1.19 -6.39 7.88
C PHE A 11 -1.45 -5.75 6.53
N GLU A 12 -1.84 -4.48 6.54
CA GLU A 12 -2.25 -3.73 5.34
C GLU A 12 -1.37 -2.49 5.16
N THR A 13 -1.09 -2.12 3.92
CA THR A 13 -0.32 -0.89 3.66
C THR A 13 -1.25 0.31 3.60
N TYR A 14 -0.99 1.29 4.47
CA TYR A 14 -1.70 2.57 4.56
C TYR A 14 -0.83 3.72 4.06
N LEU A 15 -1.46 4.85 3.72
CA LEU A 15 -0.80 6.06 3.23
C LEU A 15 -0.93 7.22 4.23
N THR A 16 0.16 7.96 4.40
CA THR A 16 0.24 9.23 5.11
C THR A 16 1.03 10.24 4.28
N ARG A 17 0.71 11.53 4.42
CA ARG A 17 1.45 12.63 3.78
C ARG A 17 1.89 13.65 4.81
N SER A 18 2.93 14.40 4.46
CA SER A 18 3.44 15.49 5.28
C SER A 18 4.02 16.57 4.37
N THR A 19 3.90 17.83 4.78
CA THR A 19 4.56 18.97 4.12
C THR A 19 5.87 19.37 4.78
N ASP A 20 6.16 18.85 5.98
CA ASP A 20 7.34 19.22 6.79
C ASP A 20 8.11 18.02 7.36
N LEU A 21 7.67 16.80 7.05
CA LEU A 21 8.19 15.52 7.55
C LEU A 21 8.08 15.33 9.07
N VAL A 22 7.41 16.24 9.78
CA VAL A 22 7.19 16.20 11.24
C VAL A 22 5.74 15.90 11.54
N HIS A 23 4.80 16.60 10.90
CA HIS A 23 3.37 16.44 11.07
C HIS A 23 2.81 15.60 9.93
N TRP A 24 2.11 14.52 10.28
CA TRP A 24 1.63 13.54 9.30
C TRP A 24 0.11 13.45 9.31
N GLU A 25 -0.49 13.50 8.12
CA GLU A 25 -1.92 13.33 7.89
C GLU A 25 -2.18 11.94 7.29
N GLN A 26 -3.00 11.13 7.97
CA GLN A 26 -3.48 9.86 7.43
C GLN A 26 -4.42 10.09 6.24
N SER A 27 -4.29 9.27 5.21
CA SER A 27 -5.25 9.24 4.12
C SER A 27 -6.66 8.86 4.62
N PRO A 28 -7.73 9.51 4.14
CA PRO A 28 -9.11 9.11 4.41
C PRO A 28 -9.48 7.77 3.75
N LYS A 29 -8.80 7.37 2.66
CA LYS A 29 -9.07 6.13 1.93
C LYS A 29 -7.99 5.10 2.26
N LYS A 30 -8.41 4.03 2.95
CA LYS A 30 -7.54 2.94 3.39
C LYS A 30 -8.23 1.60 3.17
N PRO A 31 -7.47 0.54 2.88
CA PRO A 31 -6.01 0.50 2.66
C PRO A 31 -5.57 0.96 1.25
N VAL A 32 -4.25 1.13 1.06
CA VAL A 32 -3.62 1.17 -0.28
C VAL A 32 -3.50 -0.26 -0.83
N LEU A 33 -2.98 -1.18 -0.01
CA LEU A 33 -2.91 -2.61 -0.30
C LEU A 33 -3.44 -3.40 0.89
N ALA A 34 -4.26 -4.41 0.58
CA ALA A 34 -4.81 -5.35 1.52
C ALA A 34 -4.55 -6.77 0.97
N PRO A 35 -4.23 -7.76 1.84
CA PRO A 35 -4.13 -9.14 1.38
C PRO A 35 -5.45 -9.64 0.75
N GLU A 36 -5.42 -10.17 -0.46
CA GLU A 36 -6.59 -10.68 -1.16
C GLU A 36 -6.37 -12.08 -1.78
N GLY A 37 -7.47 -12.83 -1.94
CA GLY A 37 -7.46 -14.12 -2.62
C GLY A 37 -6.53 -15.15 -1.97
N VAL A 38 -5.45 -15.48 -2.68
CA VAL A 38 -4.46 -16.51 -2.29
C VAL A 38 -3.23 -15.93 -1.59
N GLU A 39 -3.20 -14.63 -1.32
CA GLU A 39 -2.15 -13.99 -0.54
C GLU A 39 -2.19 -14.44 0.92
N GLY A 40 -1.09 -14.22 1.63
CA GLY A 40 -0.97 -14.49 3.05
C GLY A 40 -1.72 -13.47 3.89
N ILE A 41 -1.09 -13.02 4.98
CA ILE A 41 -1.70 -12.07 5.92
C ILE A 41 -1.08 -10.68 5.84
N ASN A 42 -0.14 -10.46 4.92
CA ASN A 42 0.67 -9.26 4.85
C ASN A 42 0.84 -8.76 3.42
N THR A 43 0.71 -7.45 3.23
CA THR A 43 1.10 -6.73 2.01
C THR A 43 1.96 -5.53 2.41
N SER A 44 3.26 -5.76 2.61
CA SER A 44 4.22 -4.77 3.12
C SER A 44 5.24 -4.34 2.07
N ASP A 45 6.17 -3.47 2.48
CA ASP A 45 7.37 -3.12 1.69
C ASP A 45 7.01 -2.63 0.28
N ILE A 46 6.02 -1.75 0.23
CA ILE A 46 5.52 -1.14 -0.99
C ILE A 46 6.61 -0.30 -1.67
N ASP A 47 6.74 -0.45 -2.98
CA ASP A 47 7.53 0.44 -3.85
C ASP A 47 6.73 0.80 -5.10
N LEU A 48 6.98 1.98 -5.65
CA LEU A 48 6.16 2.58 -6.71
C LEU A 48 7.04 2.97 -7.90
N VAL A 49 6.65 2.53 -9.08
CA VAL A 49 7.28 2.93 -10.34
C VAL A 49 6.22 3.48 -11.28
N GLU A 50 6.31 4.77 -11.60
CA GLU A 50 5.56 5.34 -12.72
C GLU A 50 6.28 5.01 -14.03
N PHE A 51 5.57 4.43 -14.99
CA PHE A 51 6.09 4.14 -16.33
C PHE A 51 4.98 4.26 -17.37
N GLY A 52 5.07 5.27 -18.24
CA GLY A 52 4.03 5.55 -19.21
C GLY A 52 2.75 6.07 -18.53
N ASP A 53 1.63 5.42 -18.79
CA ASP A 53 0.30 5.73 -18.26
C ASP A 53 -0.08 4.79 -17.09
N LYS A 54 0.91 4.23 -16.39
CA LYS A 54 0.69 3.31 -15.26
C LYS A 54 1.62 3.58 -14.10
N VAL A 55 1.11 3.29 -12.91
CA VAL A 55 1.90 3.09 -11.69
C VAL A 55 1.94 1.60 -11.39
N MET A 56 3.14 1.01 -11.44
CA MET A 56 3.40 -0.34 -10.95
C MET A 56 3.66 -0.27 -9.45
N VAL A 57 2.83 -0.96 -8.68
CA VAL A 57 2.90 -1.05 -7.23
C VAL A 57 3.50 -2.40 -6.85
N TYR A 58 4.79 -2.43 -6.53
CA TYR A 58 5.47 -3.62 -6.04
C TYR A 58 5.27 -3.75 -4.53
N TYR A 59 5.11 -4.97 -4.02
CA TYR A 59 4.99 -5.22 -2.59
C TYR A 59 5.39 -6.66 -2.24
N LEU A 60 5.59 -6.90 -0.94
CA LEU A 60 5.83 -8.22 -0.38
C LEU A 60 4.54 -8.78 0.23
N ASP A 61 4.12 -9.92 -0.31
CA ASP A 61 3.13 -10.82 0.27
C ASP A 61 3.84 -11.80 1.22
N GLY A 62 3.20 -12.24 2.31
CA GLY A 62 3.77 -13.23 3.21
C GLY A 62 2.90 -13.61 4.42
N ASP A 63 3.42 -14.53 5.23
CA ASP A 63 2.79 -14.97 6.48
C ASP A 63 3.34 -14.29 7.74
N GLN A 64 4.24 -13.31 7.58
CA GLN A 64 4.97 -12.62 8.67
C GLN A 64 5.77 -13.55 9.58
N LYS A 65 6.13 -14.75 9.11
CA LYS A 65 6.81 -15.75 9.94
C LYS A 65 7.85 -16.59 9.19
N SER A 66 7.48 -17.15 8.05
CA SER A 66 8.25 -18.22 7.39
C SER A 66 8.47 -17.99 5.90
N TRP A 67 7.60 -17.24 5.23
CA TRP A 67 7.74 -16.99 3.79
C TRP A 67 7.29 -15.59 3.40
N TYR A 68 7.88 -15.12 2.30
CA TYR A 68 7.46 -13.92 1.60
C TYR A 68 7.62 -14.12 0.08
N ARG A 69 6.91 -13.32 -0.69
CA ARG A 69 6.92 -13.31 -2.15
C ARG A 69 6.79 -11.86 -2.63
N GLY A 70 7.70 -11.45 -3.52
CA GLY A 70 7.53 -10.21 -4.29
C GLY A 70 6.44 -10.38 -5.35
N THR A 71 5.49 -9.46 -5.37
CA THR A 71 4.41 -9.40 -6.35
C THR A 71 4.13 -7.94 -6.74
N ARG A 72 3.16 -7.70 -7.60
CA ARG A 72 2.76 -6.35 -8.00
C ARG A 72 1.26 -6.23 -8.30
N ALA A 73 0.76 -5.02 -8.13
CA ALA A 73 -0.51 -4.55 -8.67
C ALA A 73 -0.25 -3.35 -9.59
N ASP A 74 -1.13 -3.11 -10.56
CA ASP A 74 -1.01 -2.00 -11.50
C ASP A 74 -2.16 -1.02 -11.26
N PHE A 75 -1.85 0.28 -11.29
CA PHE A 75 -2.82 1.37 -11.31
C PHE A 75 -2.71 2.12 -12.64
N ASP A 76 -3.84 2.28 -13.33
CA ASP A 76 -3.89 3.05 -14.57
C ASP A 76 -3.92 4.55 -14.24
N GLY A 77 -2.87 5.26 -14.64
CA GLY A 77 -2.67 6.67 -14.36
C GLY A 77 -1.25 7.01 -13.92
N THR A 78 -1.07 8.26 -13.53
CA THR A 78 0.18 8.81 -12.97
C THR A 78 0.27 8.60 -11.46
N LEU A 79 1.47 8.74 -10.92
CA LEU A 79 1.76 8.74 -9.49
C LEU A 79 1.05 9.89 -8.77
N LYS A 80 0.89 11.04 -9.47
CA LYS A 80 0.09 12.16 -8.98
C LYS A 80 -1.37 11.75 -8.77
N GLU A 81 -1.99 11.15 -9.78
CA GLU A 81 -3.38 10.68 -9.69
C GLU A 81 -3.55 9.56 -8.66
N PHE A 82 -2.58 8.64 -8.57
CA PHE A 82 -2.54 7.60 -7.55
C PHE A 82 -2.59 8.21 -6.14
N PHE A 83 -1.70 9.16 -5.82
CA PHE A 83 -1.70 9.78 -4.49
C PHE A 83 -2.89 10.70 -4.26
N GLU A 84 -3.33 11.47 -5.26
CA GLU A 84 -4.49 12.34 -5.14
C GLU A 84 -5.76 11.53 -4.85
N TYR A 85 -5.96 10.39 -5.51
CA TYR A 85 -7.10 9.50 -5.28
C TYR A 85 -7.36 9.23 -3.80
N TYR A 86 -6.29 8.96 -3.03
CA TYR A 86 -6.34 8.64 -1.61
C TYR A 86 -6.68 9.84 -0.71
N TYR A 87 -6.66 11.07 -1.20
CA TYR A 87 -6.99 12.28 -0.44
C TYR A 87 -8.19 13.06 -1.00
N LEU A 88 -8.74 12.62 -2.13
CA LEU A 88 -10.03 13.11 -2.60
C LEU A 88 -11.15 12.68 -1.63
N PRO A 89 -12.20 13.51 -1.44
CA PRO A 89 -13.37 13.14 -0.66
C PRO A 89 -14.11 11.91 -1.21
#